data_AF-A0A8T0A5I8-F1
#
_entry.id   AF-A0A8T0A5I8-F1
#
_cell.length_a   1.000
_cell.length_b   1.000
_cell.length_c   1.000
_cell.angle_alpha   90.00
_cell.angle_beta   90.00
_cell.angle_gamma   90.00
#
_symmetry.space_group_name_H-M   'P 1'
#
loop_
_entity.id
_entity.type
_entity.pdbx_description
1 polymer ?
#
loop_
_entity_poly.entity_id
_entity_poly.type
_entity_poly.pdbx_seq_one_letter_code
_entity_poly.pdbx_strand_id
1 'polypeptide(L)'
;MTGKGREVANMMERRKVDMLCVQETKWKVSKARNIGGGFKLFYHGVDGKRNGVGVILKEEYSKSVVEVKRVSDRVMIVKLEVEGMMMNVISAYAPQVGREMEEKEKFWSELDEVVDGV
;
A
#
# COMPACT_ATOMS: atom_id res chain seq x y z
N MET A 1 -7.09 -6.49 -7.45
CA MET A 1 -5.81 -7.16 -7.83
C MET A 1 -5.92 -8.63 -8.25
N THR A 2 -7.07 -9.30 -8.08
CA THR A 2 -7.21 -10.72 -8.46
C THR A 2 -6.92 -10.90 -9.95
N GLY A 3 -5.95 -11.76 -10.27
CA GLY A 3 -5.50 -12.01 -11.66
C GLY A 3 -4.49 -11.02 -12.23
N LYS A 4 -4.41 -9.78 -11.71
CA LYS A 4 -3.55 -8.72 -12.28
C LYS A 4 -2.15 -8.61 -11.66
N GLY A 5 -1.85 -9.45 -10.65
CA GLY A 5 -0.54 -9.52 -9.97
C GLY A 5 0.65 -9.50 -10.90
N ARG A 6 0.62 -10.42 -11.87
CA ARG A 6 1.72 -10.61 -12.82
C ARG A 6 1.84 -9.47 -13.82
N GLU A 7 0.72 -8.91 -14.26
CA GLU A 7 0.69 -7.76 -15.18
C GLU A 7 1.35 -6.53 -14.54
N VAL A 8 1.02 -6.27 -13.27
CA VAL A 8 1.62 -5.16 -12.51
C VAL A 8 3.12 -5.41 -12.30
N ALA A 9 3.53 -6.62 -11.91
CA ALA A 9 4.94 -6.97 -11.77
C ALA A 9 5.73 -6.79 -13.08
N ASN A 10 5.18 -7.27 -14.20
CA ASN A 10 5.79 -7.10 -15.54
C ASN A 10 5.90 -5.62 -15.93
N MET A 11 4.88 -4.81 -15.59
CA MET A 11 4.91 -3.37 -15.84
C MET A 11 6.00 -2.70 -15.01
N MET A 12 6.10 -3.02 -13.72
CA MET A 12 7.12 -2.48 -12.82
C MET A 12 8.53 -2.83 -13.31
N GLU A 13 8.77 -4.08 -13.71
CA GLU A 13 10.04 -4.52 -14.28
C GLU A 13 10.38 -3.72 -15.56
N ARG A 14 9.46 -3.64 -16.53
CA ARG A 14 9.67 -2.91 -17.78
C ARG A 14 9.88 -1.41 -17.59
N ARG A 15 9.23 -0.82 -16.58
CA ARG A 15 9.30 0.62 -16.28
C ARG A 15 10.38 0.96 -15.25
N LYS A 16 11.11 -0.04 -14.73
CA LYS A 16 12.12 0.12 -13.67
C LYS A 16 11.55 0.84 -12.43
N VAL A 17 10.37 0.37 -11.98
CA VAL A 17 9.70 0.88 -10.77
C VAL A 17 10.02 -0.06 -9.62
N ASP A 18 10.75 0.43 -8.62
CA ASP A 18 11.16 -0.38 -7.47
C ASP A 18 10.10 -0.40 -6.36
N MET A 19 9.30 0.66 -6.24
CA MET A 19 8.25 0.82 -5.24
C MET A 19 6.98 1.36 -5.89
N LEU A 20 5.84 0.74 -5.63
CA LEU A 20 4.55 1.13 -6.21
C LEU A 20 3.43 1.04 -5.17
N CYS A 21 2.76 2.16 -4.91
CA CYS A 21 1.50 2.18 -4.19
C CYS A 21 0.34 1.80 -5.12
N VAL A 22 -0.56 0.96 -4.64
CA VAL A 22 -1.76 0.52 -5.37
C VAL A 22 -3.01 0.70 -4.51
N GLN A 23 -4.06 1.24 -5.12
CA GLN A 23 -5.37 1.42 -4.49
C GLN A 23 -6.42 0.54 -5.20
N GLU A 24 -7.59 0.42 -4.58
CA GLU A 24 -8.68 -0.45 -5.05
C GLU A 24 -8.26 -1.91 -5.24
N THR A 25 -7.47 -2.43 -4.30
CA THR A 25 -6.99 -3.82 -4.39
C THR A 25 -8.16 -4.80 -4.33
N LYS A 26 -9.26 -4.45 -3.64
CA LYS A 26 -10.47 -5.27 -3.43
C LYS A 26 -10.10 -6.65 -2.88
N TRP A 27 -9.09 -6.70 -2.02
CA TRP A 27 -8.63 -7.92 -1.38
C TRP A 27 -9.07 -7.95 0.08
N LYS A 28 -9.38 -9.15 0.57
CA LYS A 28 -9.72 -9.35 1.98
C LYS A 28 -8.44 -9.57 2.79
N VAL A 29 -8.45 -9.09 4.03
CA VAL A 29 -7.42 -9.33 5.06
C VAL A 29 -6.13 -8.52 4.84
N SER A 30 -5.39 -8.32 5.92
CA SER A 30 -4.01 -7.81 5.95
C SER A 30 -3.01 -8.95 5.69
N LYS A 31 -2.26 -8.91 4.58
CA LYS A 31 -1.16 -9.87 4.37
C LYS A 31 0.02 -9.24 3.62
N ALA A 32 1.06 -10.04 3.42
CA ALA A 32 2.10 -9.83 2.43
C ALA A 32 2.14 -11.03 1.49
N ARG A 33 2.36 -10.80 0.19
CA ARG A 33 2.39 -11.86 -0.83
C ARG A 33 3.39 -11.55 -1.94
N ASN A 34 4.15 -12.55 -2.36
CA ASN A 34 4.96 -12.45 -3.57
C ASN A 34 4.05 -12.51 -4.80
N ILE A 35 4.18 -11.52 -5.70
CA ILE A 35 3.34 -11.41 -6.91
C ILE A 35 4.06 -11.86 -8.19
N GLY A 36 5.28 -12.37 -8.04
CA GLY A 36 6.16 -12.82 -9.13
C GLY A 36 7.11 -11.72 -9.60
N GLY A 37 8.14 -12.09 -10.37
CA GLY A 37 9.11 -11.15 -10.94
C GLY A 37 10.01 -10.44 -9.91
N GLY A 38 10.19 -11.01 -8.72
CA GLY A 38 10.97 -10.38 -7.64
C GLY A 38 10.25 -9.20 -6.98
N PHE A 39 8.92 -9.24 -6.89
CA PHE A 39 8.12 -8.22 -6.20
C PHE A 39 7.25 -8.80 -5.08
N LYS A 40 7.17 -8.08 -3.97
CA LYS A 40 6.37 -8.39 -2.79
C LYS A 40 5.36 -7.30 -2.53
N LEU A 41 4.09 -7.69 -2.47
CA LEU A 41 2.97 -6.82 -2.14
C LEU A 41 2.65 -6.93 -0.65
N PHE A 42 2.67 -5.80 0.05
CA PHE A 42 2.02 -5.62 1.35
C PHE A 42 0.67 -4.99 1.11
N TYR A 43 -0.40 -5.54 1.67
CA TYR A 43 -1.74 -5.00 1.43
C TYR A 43 -2.63 -5.07 2.66
N HIS A 44 -3.68 -4.27 2.61
CA HIS A 44 -4.79 -4.29 3.54
C HIS A 44 -6.11 -4.04 2.82
N GLY A 45 -7.16 -4.72 3.27
CA GLY A 45 -8.54 -4.53 2.84
C GLY A 45 -9.48 -5.37 3.70
N VAL A 46 -10.76 -4.98 3.74
CA VAL A 46 -11.71 -5.49 4.73
C VAL A 46 -12.62 -6.57 4.16
N ASP A 47 -13.36 -6.28 3.09
CA ASP A 47 -14.45 -7.15 2.60
C ASP A 47 -14.15 -7.85 1.26
N GLY A 48 -13.07 -7.45 0.57
CA GLY A 48 -12.70 -7.98 -0.74
C GLY A 48 -13.60 -7.51 -1.90
N LYS A 49 -14.46 -6.51 -1.69
CA LYS A 49 -15.36 -5.95 -2.70
C LYS A 49 -15.02 -4.49 -3.02
N ARG A 50 -14.65 -3.73 -2.01
CA ARG A 50 -14.38 -2.28 -2.12
C ARG A 50 -13.03 -1.94 -1.49
N ASN A 51 -12.56 -0.74 -1.81
CA ASN A 51 -11.35 -0.14 -1.25
C ASN A 51 -10.13 -1.07 -1.34
N GLY A 52 -9.23 -0.92 -0.37
CA GLY A 52 -8.02 -1.69 -0.23
C GLY A 52 -6.82 -0.92 -0.77
N VAL A 53 -5.76 -0.95 0.02
CA VAL A 53 -4.48 -0.30 -0.27
C VAL A 53 -3.37 -1.33 -0.25
N GLY A 54 -2.29 -1.01 -0.96
CA GLY A 54 -1.11 -1.86 -1.01
C GLY A 54 0.13 -1.09 -1.40
N VAL A 55 1.28 -1.61 -0.94
CA VAL A 55 2.60 -1.18 -1.34
C VAL A 55 3.33 -2.38 -1.90
N ILE A 56 3.73 -2.30 -3.16
CA ILE A 56 4.54 -3.30 -3.84
C ILE A 56 5.98 -2.83 -3.80
N LEU A 57 6.85 -3.67 -3.28
CA LEU A 57 8.29 -3.44 -3.24
C LEU A 57 9.00 -4.50 -4.05
N LYS A 58 10.04 -4.09 -4.78
CA LYS A 58 11.03 -5.02 -5.30
C LYS A 58 11.69 -5.76 -4.14
N GLU A 59 12.04 -7.01 -4.39
CA GLU A 59 12.37 -7.97 -3.34
C GLU A 59 13.58 -7.54 -2.50
N GLU A 60 14.54 -6.82 -3.08
CA GLU A 60 15.66 -6.21 -2.37
C GLU A 60 15.19 -5.24 -1.27
N TYR A 61 14.30 -4.30 -1.59
CA TYR A 61 13.74 -3.36 -0.62
C TYR A 61 12.77 -4.03 0.35
N SER A 62 12.11 -5.11 -0.07
CA SER A 62 11.18 -5.84 0.80
C SER A 62 11.86 -6.48 2.02
N LYS A 63 13.17 -6.71 1.95
CA LYS A 63 14.00 -7.22 3.05
C LYS A 63 14.39 -6.14 4.05
N SER A 64 14.40 -4.88 3.60
CA SER A 64 14.66 -3.68 4.40
C SER A 64 13.44 -3.16 5.15
N VAL A 65 12.29 -3.84 5.07
CA VAL A 65 11.07 -3.42 5.76
C VAL A 65 11.24 -3.59 7.26
N VAL A 66 11.20 -2.47 7.97
CA VAL A 66 11.26 -2.40 9.43
C VAL A 66 9.86 -2.51 10.04
N GLU A 67 8.87 -1.87 9.42
CA GLU A 67 7.51 -1.84 9.94
C GLU A 67 6.45 -1.75 8.84
N VAL A 68 5.29 -2.35 9.07
CA VAL A 68 4.11 -2.19 8.20
C VAL A 68 2.90 -1.90 9.07
N LYS A 69 2.43 -0.65 9.09
CA LYS A 69 1.17 -0.27 9.75
C LYS A 69 0.04 -0.17 8.73
N ARG A 70 -1.09 -0.79 9.06
CA ARG A 70 -2.30 -0.84 8.23
C ARG A 70 -3.41 -0.16 9.00
N VAL A 71 -3.52 1.16 8.83
CA VAL A 71 -4.40 2.02 9.63
C VAL A 71 -5.86 1.74 9.29
N SER A 72 -6.18 1.75 8.00
CA SER A 72 -7.51 1.44 7.48
C SER A 72 -7.41 0.87 6.07
N ASP A 73 -8.52 0.35 5.51
CA ASP A 73 -8.57 -0.10 4.12
C ASP A 73 -8.34 1.01 3.08
N ARG A 74 -8.10 2.24 3.55
CA ARG A 74 -7.74 3.43 2.78
C ARG A 74 -6.35 3.97 3.08
N VAL A 75 -5.72 3.64 4.21
CA VAL A 75 -4.40 4.20 4.60
C VAL A 75 -3.49 3.10 5.16
N MET A 76 -2.27 3.01 4.60
CA MET A 76 -1.21 2.18 5.16
C MET A 76 0.16 2.82 4.97
N ILE A 77 1.11 2.46 5.83
CA ILE A 77 2.49 2.92 5.78
C ILE A 77 3.44 1.71 5.87
N VAL A 78 4.49 1.75 5.06
CA VAL A 78 5.62 0.82 5.09
C VAL A 78 6.88 1.60 5.41
N LYS A 79 7.53 1.26 6.53
CA LYS A 79 8.80 1.85 6.95
C LYS A 79 9.94 0.94 6.52
N LEU A 80 10.96 1.52 5.91
CA LEU A 80 12.11 0.86 5.33
C LEU A 80 13.39 1.48 5.88
N GLU A 81 14.43 0.68 6.06
CA GLU A 81 15.80 1.16 6.25
C GLU A 81 16.62 0.85 4.99
N VAL A 82 17.01 1.87 4.25
CA VAL A 82 17.76 1.74 3.00
C VAL A 82 19.07 2.51 3.16
N GLU A 83 20.19 1.79 3.15
CA GLU A 83 21.55 2.37 3.23
C GLU A 83 21.75 3.31 4.43
N GLY A 84 21.18 2.95 5.59
CA GLY A 84 21.25 3.76 6.81
C GLY A 84 20.25 4.93 6.87
N MET A 85 19.40 5.10 5.85
CA MET A 85 18.31 6.08 5.84
C MET A 85 16.96 5.41 6.11
N MET A 86 16.20 5.97 7.04
CA MET A 86 14.81 5.58 7.27
C MET A 86 13.90 6.24 6.24
N MET A 87 13.13 5.44 5.50
CA MET A 87 12.15 5.91 4.52
C MET A 87 10.76 5.39 4.85
N ASN A 88 9.77 6.28 4.78
CA ASN A 88 8.36 5.97 4.99
C ASN A 88 7.60 6.03 3.66
N VAL A 89 6.96 4.93 3.26
CA VAL A 89 6.12 4.86 2.06
C VAL A 89 4.65 4.78 2.49
N ILE A 90 3.90 5.85 2.25
CA ILE A 90 2.48 5.94 2.60
C ILE A 90 1.63 5.69 1.35
N SER A 91 0.69 4.76 1.45
CA SER A 91 -0.35 4.53 0.44
C SER A 91 -1.70 4.94 1.01
N ALA A 92 -2.30 5.97 0.41
CA ALA A 92 -3.61 6.49 0.78
C ALA A 92 -4.60 6.44 -0.40
N TYR A 93 -5.87 6.16 -0.12
CA TYR A 93 -6.97 6.14 -1.09
C TYR A 93 -8.14 6.99 -0.59
N ALA A 94 -8.18 8.25 -1.05
CA ALA A 94 -9.19 9.21 -0.66
C ALA A 94 -10.62 8.74 -1.04
N PRO A 95 -11.63 9.03 -0.21
CA PRO A 95 -13.03 8.80 -0.56
C PRO A 95 -13.46 9.60 -1.80
N GLN A 96 -14.39 9.05 -2.58
CA GLN A 96 -14.95 9.73 -3.74
C GLN A 96 -15.80 10.96 -3.33
N VAL A 97 -16.00 11.90 -4.24
CA VAL A 97 -16.72 13.16 -3.99
C VAL A 97 -18.14 12.94 -3.42
N GLY A 98 -18.84 11.89 -3.87
CA GLY A 98 -20.20 11.57 -3.40
C GLY A 98 -20.27 10.75 -2.12
N ARG A 99 -19.16 10.54 -1.40
CA ARG A 99 -19.16 9.89 -0.09
C ARG A 99 -19.51 10.90 1.01
N GLU A 100 -20.05 10.38 2.11
CA GLU A 100 -20.42 11.15 3.30
C GLU A 100 -19.24 11.98 3.82
N MET A 101 -19.56 13.16 4.36
CA MET A 101 -18.53 14.05 4.91
C MET A 101 -17.76 13.38 6.06
N GLU A 102 -18.46 12.62 6.90
CA GLU A 102 -17.86 11.86 8.00
C GLU A 102 -16.76 10.88 7.51
N GLU A 103 -16.98 10.21 6.37
CA GLU A 103 -15.96 9.32 5.80
C GLU A 103 -14.73 10.09 5.31
N LYS A 104 -14.93 11.30 4.79
CA LYS A 104 -13.84 12.18 4.34
C LYS A 104 -13.05 12.72 5.52
N GLU A 105 -13.73 13.22 6.55
CA GLU A 105 -13.10 13.73 7.77
C GLU A 105 -12.30 12.64 8.47
N LYS A 106 -12.88 11.43 8.58
CA LYS A 106 -12.18 10.27 9.12
C LYS A 106 -10.92 9.94 8.31
N PHE A 107 -11.01 9.93 6.98
CA PHE A 107 -9.85 9.67 6.12
C PHE A 107 -8.74 10.71 6.32
N TRP A 108 -9.08 11.99 6.38
CA TRP A 108 -8.09 13.06 6.59
C TRP A 108 -7.46 12.95 7.97
N SER A 109 -8.25 12.71 9.02
CA SER A 109 -7.73 12.50 10.37
C SER A 109 -6.76 11.31 10.44
N GLU A 110 -7.09 10.18 9.80
CA GLU A 110 -6.21 9.00 9.73
C GLU A 110 -4.91 9.29 8.95
N LEU A 111 -4.99 10.09 7.89
CA LEU A 111 -3.83 10.44 7.08
C LEU A 111 -2.91 11.43 7.81
N ASP A 112 -3.48 12.45 8.45
CA ASP A 112 -2.75 13.45 9.22
C ASP A 112 -2.00 12.78 10.37
N GLU A 113 -2.62 11.87 11.13
CA GLU A 113 -1.95 11.12 12.20
C GLU A 113 -0.75 10.31 11.68
N VAL A 114 -0.86 9.71 10.49
CA VAL A 114 0.25 8.98 9.88
C VAL A 114 1.36 9.92 9.43
N VAL A 115 1.03 11.07 8.86
CA VAL A 115 2.00 12.05 8.36
C VAL A 115 2.70 12.80 9.50
N ASP A 116 2.01 13.06 10.61
CA ASP A 116 2.60 13.69 11.79
C ASP A 116 3.50 12.72 12.58
N GLY A 117 3.27 11.40 12.42
CA GLY A 117 4.02 10.36 13.10
C GLY A 117 5.29 9.85 12.39
N VAL A 118 5.65 10.41 11.23
CA VAL A 118 6.81 9.96 10.43
C VAL A 118 8.09 10.76 10.62
#